data_AF-A0A553FG33-F1
#
_entry.id   AF-A0A553FG33-F1
#
_cell.length_a   1.000
_cell.length_b   1.000
_cell.length_c   1.000
_cell.angle_alpha   90.00
_cell.angle_beta   90.00
_cell.angle_gamma   90.00
#
_symmetry.space_group_name_H-M   'P 1'
#
loop_
_entity.id
_entity.type
_entity.pdbx_description
1 polymer ?
#
loop_
_entity_poly.entity_id
_entity_poly.type
_entity_poly.pdbx_seq_one_letter_code
_entity_poly.pdbx_strand_id
1 'polypeptide(L)'
;MKKLILGLAVMALVTSGLYLIGADHIDAPAVGSLTTGSTAADITDYFAFESPANSDNYVFVCNVLGLSAPGDDITFDEDVMYEINIDNNADNVEDLVIQANFKEGNVIVRGPVAPSATGLSSTIETSGNRVTAPITRIGDNTPSTATSGGVTVFAGPRDDPFFMDFFQFTDIVNGAGDFLGLDVPDPEDDDNMDGTPEYDTAFDMPGVDTFEDLNTLSVVIEVPKSSLGSSAQFSSWVESLNKQ
;
A
#
# COMPACT_ATOMS: atom_id res chain seq x y z
N MET A 1 19.02 46.80 -4.13
CA MET A 1 19.37 45.44 -4.58
C MET A 1 19.36 44.43 -3.43
N LYS A 2 20.18 44.56 -2.36
CA LYS A 2 20.21 43.58 -1.25
C LYS A 2 18.85 43.32 -0.55
N LYS A 3 18.05 44.37 -0.30
CA LYS A 3 16.70 44.24 0.29
C LYS A 3 15.68 43.55 -0.62
N LEU A 4 15.84 43.69 -1.94
CA LEU A 4 14.97 43.06 -2.94
C LEU A 4 15.29 41.57 -3.06
N ILE A 5 16.57 41.21 -3.06
CA ILE A 5 17.04 39.81 -3.06
C ILE A 5 16.57 39.08 -1.79
N LEU A 6 16.67 39.74 -0.63
CA LEU A 6 16.18 39.17 0.63
C LEU A 6 14.65 38.97 0.62
N GLY A 7 13.89 39.94 0.08
CA GLY A 7 12.45 39.82 -0.05
C GLY A 7 12.03 38.65 -0.97
N LEU A 8 12.72 38.48 -2.10
CA LEU A 8 12.47 37.37 -3.03
C LEU A 8 12.87 36.01 -2.42
N ALA A 9 13.97 35.95 -1.68
CA ALA A 9 14.40 34.72 -1.01
C ALA A 9 13.41 34.29 0.09
N VAL A 10 12.92 35.24 0.90
CA VAL A 10 11.89 34.96 1.92
C VAL A 10 10.58 34.53 1.28
N MET A 11 10.16 35.18 0.19
CA MET A 11 8.95 34.80 -0.53
C MET A 11 9.07 33.40 -1.14
N ALA A 12 10.22 33.06 -1.73
CA ALA A 12 10.49 31.72 -2.24
C ALA A 12 10.47 30.65 -1.13
N LEU A 13 11.03 30.96 0.05
CA LEU A 13 11.01 30.07 1.22
C LEU A 13 9.59 29.84 1.75
N VAL A 14 8.82 30.91 1.90
CA VAL A 14 7.41 30.85 2.34
C VAL A 14 6.57 30.07 1.33
N THR A 15 6.74 30.30 0.03
CA THR A 15 6.04 29.51 -0.99
C THR A 15 6.48 28.06 -0.96
N SER A 16 7.78 27.74 -0.81
CA SER A 16 8.24 26.35 -0.75
C SER A 16 7.72 25.61 0.49
N GLY A 17 7.61 26.27 1.64
CA GLY A 17 7.04 25.68 2.85
C GLY A 17 5.55 25.35 2.75
N LEU A 18 4.81 25.98 1.83
CA LEU A 18 3.41 25.64 1.55
C LEU A 18 3.25 24.41 0.65
N TYR A 19 4.32 23.94 -0.01
CA TYR A 19 4.31 22.80 -0.92
C TYR A 19 5.16 21.61 -0.43
N LEU A 20 5.81 21.73 0.73
CA LEU A 20 6.48 20.62 1.40
C LEU A 20 5.45 19.90 2.27
N ILE A 21 4.66 19.04 1.64
CA ILE A 21 3.79 18.13 2.37
C ILE A 21 4.56 16.81 2.52
N GLY A 22 5.03 16.56 3.73
CA GLY A 22 5.46 15.22 4.12
C GLY A 22 4.21 14.41 4.43
N ALA A 23 4.18 13.19 3.92
CA ALA A 23 3.14 12.22 4.14
C ALA A 23 3.80 10.95 4.66
N ASP A 24 3.24 10.35 5.70
CA ASP A 24 3.45 8.95 6.01
C ASP A 24 2.12 8.21 5.88
N HIS A 25 2.18 6.93 5.48
CA HIS A 25 1.05 6.00 5.32
C HIS A 25 -0.29 6.66 4.93
N ILE A 26 -1.27 6.63 5.84
CA ILE A 26 -2.65 7.14 5.67
C ILE A 26 -2.73 8.68 5.72
N ASP A 27 -1.71 9.35 6.27
CA ASP A 27 -1.64 10.81 6.40
C ASP A 27 -1.19 11.50 5.10
N ALA A 28 -1.05 10.76 4.00
CA ALA A 28 -0.85 11.38 2.70
C ALA A 28 -2.07 12.22 2.29
N PRO A 29 -1.84 13.45 1.78
CA PRO A 29 -2.93 14.27 1.28
C PRO A 29 -3.74 13.50 0.24
N ALA A 30 -5.04 13.35 0.51
CA ALA A 30 -6.02 12.68 -0.35
C ALA A 30 -6.06 11.15 -0.34
N VAL A 31 -5.33 10.45 0.55
CA VAL A 31 -5.46 8.98 0.68
C VAL A 31 -6.22 8.52 1.92
N GLY A 32 -6.31 9.33 2.98
CA GLY A 32 -7.13 9.00 4.15
C GLY A 32 -6.84 9.87 5.37
N SER A 33 -7.33 9.41 6.51
CA SER A 33 -6.90 9.81 7.86
C SER A 33 -7.35 8.74 8.84
N LEU A 34 -6.67 8.60 9.97
CA LEU A 34 -7.12 7.75 11.07
C LEU A 34 -8.58 8.02 11.51
N THR A 35 -9.07 9.25 11.30
CA THR A 35 -10.45 9.65 11.67
C THR A 35 -11.50 9.39 10.58
N THR A 36 -11.10 9.41 9.30
CA THR A 36 -12.02 9.27 8.16
C THR A 36 -11.90 7.93 7.45
N GLY A 37 -10.91 7.12 7.83
CA GLY A 37 -10.59 5.85 7.18
C GLY A 37 -9.69 6.03 5.94
N SER A 38 -9.20 4.88 5.47
CA SER A 38 -8.41 4.70 4.27
C SER A 38 -9.29 4.79 3.01
N THR A 39 -8.81 5.42 1.94
CA THR A 39 -9.51 5.45 0.64
C THR A 39 -9.00 4.33 -0.26
N ALA A 40 -9.67 4.10 -1.39
CA ALA A 40 -9.15 3.17 -2.41
C ALA A 40 -7.80 3.62 -3.01
N ALA A 41 -7.36 4.87 -2.83
CA ALA A 41 -6.03 5.32 -3.26
C ALA A 41 -4.94 5.01 -2.23
N ASP A 42 -5.29 4.66 -0.99
CA ASP A 42 -4.32 4.37 0.06
C ASP A 42 -3.76 2.96 -0.09
N ILE A 43 -2.50 2.88 -0.49
CA ILE A 43 -1.75 1.63 -0.57
C ILE A 43 -1.28 1.29 0.83
N THR A 44 -1.79 0.20 1.39
CA THR A 44 -1.38 -0.26 2.72
C THR A 44 -0.07 -1.02 2.63
N ASP A 45 0.03 -1.94 1.65
CA ASP A 45 1.18 -2.83 1.52
C ASP A 45 1.48 -3.17 0.06
N TYR A 46 2.76 -3.40 -0.20
CA TYR A 46 3.25 -3.89 -1.47
C TYR A 46 4.19 -5.07 -1.28
N PHE A 47 3.89 -6.17 -1.99
CA PHE A 47 4.71 -7.38 -1.97
C PHE A 47 5.19 -7.71 -3.38
N ALA A 48 6.45 -8.13 -3.49
CA ALA A 48 7.05 -8.62 -4.73
C ALA A 48 7.91 -9.85 -4.41
N PHE A 49 7.56 -11.01 -4.98
CA PHE A 49 8.26 -12.27 -4.68
C PHE A 49 8.21 -13.25 -5.85
N GLU A 50 9.13 -14.22 -5.86
CA GLU A 50 9.08 -15.34 -6.79
C GLU A 50 7.90 -16.26 -6.45
N SER A 51 7.10 -16.62 -7.47
CA SER A 51 5.93 -17.47 -7.25
C SER A 51 6.37 -18.83 -6.68
N PRO A 52 5.85 -19.23 -5.50
CA PRO A 52 6.19 -20.54 -4.92
C PRO A 52 5.59 -21.69 -5.73
N ALA A 53 4.57 -21.42 -6.55
CA ALA A 53 3.94 -22.39 -7.43
C ALA A 53 4.64 -22.48 -8.80
N ASN A 54 5.35 -21.41 -9.22
CA ASN A 54 6.05 -21.34 -10.49
C ASN A 54 7.30 -20.46 -10.40
N SER A 55 8.48 -21.08 -10.25
CA SER A 55 9.76 -20.36 -10.14
C SER A 55 10.14 -19.54 -11.38
N ASP A 56 9.45 -19.71 -12.50
CA ASP A 56 9.65 -18.89 -13.71
C ASP A 56 8.81 -17.59 -13.71
N ASN A 57 8.05 -17.34 -12.63
CA ASN A 57 7.20 -16.17 -12.48
C ASN A 57 7.56 -15.33 -11.24
N TYR A 58 7.24 -14.03 -11.32
CA TYR A 58 7.15 -13.15 -10.15
C TYR A 58 5.68 -12.82 -9.87
N VAL A 59 5.36 -12.64 -8.59
CA VAL A 59 4.06 -12.19 -8.10
C VAL A 59 4.24 -10.81 -7.49
N PHE A 60 3.35 -9.90 -7.88
CA PHE A 60 3.19 -8.59 -7.29
C PHE A 60 1.83 -8.49 -6.62
N VAL A 61 1.79 -7.94 -5.41
CA VAL A 61 0.55 -7.73 -4.65
C VAL A 61 0.51 -6.28 -4.21
N CYS A 62 -0.58 -5.59 -4.52
CA CYS A 62 -0.89 -4.26 -3.99
C CYS A 62 -2.15 -4.38 -3.13
N ASN A 63 -2.01 -4.10 -1.84
CA ASN A 63 -3.11 -4.00 -0.90
C ASN A 63 -3.53 -2.54 -0.73
N VAL A 64 -4.83 -2.31 -0.65
CA VAL A 64 -5.42 -0.98 -0.50
C VAL A 64 -6.64 -1.04 0.39
N LEU A 65 -7.05 0.08 0.99
CA LEU A 65 -8.25 0.13 1.82
C LEU A 65 -8.21 -0.93 2.95
N GLY A 66 -7.17 -0.84 3.78
CA GLY A 66 -6.97 -1.77 4.90
C GLY A 66 -7.91 -1.52 6.09
N LEU A 67 -7.79 -2.39 7.10
CA LEU A 67 -8.54 -2.31 8.35
C LEU A 67 -10.08 -2.33 8.19
N SER A 68 -10.58 -2.98 7.14
CA SER A 68 -12.02 -3.12 6.89
C SER A 68 -12.61 -4.25 7.71
N ALA A 69 -13.80 -4.05 8.28
CA ALA A 69 -14.42 -5.09 9.11
C ALA A 69 -14.92 -6.27 8.25
N PRO A 70 -14.97 -7.50 8.82
CA PRO A 70 -15.61 -8.63 8.16
C PRO A 70 -17.01 -8.31 7.64
N GLY A 71 -17.23 -8.55 6.35
CA GLY A 71 -18.54 -8.37 5.71
C GLY A 71 -18.82 -6.96 5.18
N ASP A 72 -17.91 -6.00 5.36
CA ASP A 72 -18.01 -4.69 4.74
C ASP A 72 -17.94 -4.81 3.21
N ASP A 73 -18.91 -4.19 2.51
CA ASP A 73 -18.94 -4.16 1.04
C ASP A 73 -17.96 -3.11 0.51
N ILE A 74 -16.66 -3.44 0.56
CA ILE A 74 -15.58 -2.61 0.06
C ILE A 74 -15.34 -2.83 -1.43
N THR A 75 -15.12 -1.74 -2.18
CA THR A 75 -14.94 -1.77 -3.63
C THR A 75 -13.77 -0.90 -4.08
N PHE A 76 -13.09 -1.32 -5.14
CA PHE A 76 -12.12 -0.48 -5.85
C PHE A 76 -12.79 0.74 -6.48
N ASP A 77 -12.07 1.86 -6.55
CA ASP A 77 -12.49 3.06 -7.25
C ASP A 77 -12.14 2.97 -8.74
N GLU A 78 -13.09 3.28 -9.63
CA GLU A 78 -12.87 3.25 -11.09
C GLU A 78 -12.00 4.41 -11.60
N ASP A 79 -11.82 5.45 -10.80
CA ASP A 79 -10.98 6.61 -11.12
C ASP A 79 -9.53 6.46 -10.64
N VAL A 80 -9.25 5.40 -9.86
CA VAL A 80 -7.90 5.05 -9.39
C VAL A 80 -7.26 3.96 -10.26
N MET A 81 -6.00 4.16 -10.60
CA MET A 81 -5.12 3.19 -11.22
C MET A 81 -3.98 2.85 -10.26
N TYR A 82 -3.69 1.56 -10.09
CA TYR A 82 -2.47 1.12 -9.42
C TYR A 82 -1.44 0.75 -10.47
N GLU A 83 -0.28 1.39 -10.41
CA GLU A 83 0.82 1.17 -11.33
C GLU A 83 2.01 0.58 -10.58
N ILE A 84 2.44 -0.61 -11.00
CA ILE A 84 3.70 -1.20 -10.56
C ILE A 84 4.76 -0.78 -11.56
N ASN A 85 5.72 -0.02 -11.07
CA ASN A 85 6.88 0.44 -11.79
C ASN A 85 8.03 -0.54 -11.61
N ILE A 86 8.77 -0.81 -12.68
CA ILE A 86 9.87 -1.77 -12.71
C ILE A 86 11.09 -1.09 -13.35
N ASP A 87 12.15 -0.93 -12.58
CA ASP A 87 13.48 -0.52 -13.03
C ASP A 87 14.36 -1.76 -13.14
N ASN A 88 14.73 -2.13 -14.36
CA ASN A 88 15.57 -3.29 -14.64
C ASN A 88 17.00 -2.92 -15.06
N ASN A 89 17.37 -1.64 -14.97
CA ASN A 89 18.67 -1.12 -15.38
C ASN A 89 19.43 -0.37 -14.24
N ALA A 90 18.77 -0.14 -13.11
CA ALA A 90 19.25 0.53 -11.90
C ALA A 90 19.55 2.03 -12.06
N ASP A 91 18.82 2.75 -12.90
CA ASP A 91 18.90 4.21 -13.02
C ASP A 91 17.86 4.97 -12.18
N ASN A 92 17.00 4.24 -11.45
CA ASN A 92 15.85 4.75 -10.69
C ASN A 92 14.79 5.43 -11.57
N VAL A 93 14.65 4.96 -12.81
CA VAL A 93 13.57 5.30 -13.74
C VAL A 93 12.92 3.99 -14.18
N GLU A 94 11.59 3.98 -14.24
CA GLU A 94 10.86 2.80 -14.66
C GLU A 94 11.12 2.48 -16.15
N ASP A 95 11.57 1.25 -16.39
CA ASP A 95 11.74 0.69 -17.72
C ASP A 95 10.45 0.01 -18.21
N LEU A 96 9.66 -0.51 -17.28
CA LEU A 96 8.40 -1.21 -17.52
C LEU A 96 7.36 -0.82 -16.47
N VAL A 97 6.10 -0.81 -16.90
CA VAL A 97 4.93 -0.63 -16.03
C VAL A 97 3.95 -1.78 -16.15
N ILE A 98 3.28 -2.09 -15.05
CA ILE A 98 2.10 -2.95 -14.99
C ILE A 98 0.97 -2.12 -14.37
N GLN A 99 -0.11 -1.90 -15.11
CA GLN A 99 -1.21 -1.03 -14.69
C GLN A 99 -2.46 -1.84 -14.40
N ALA A 100 -3.04 -1.69 -13.22
CA ALA A 100 -4.34 -2.22 -12.84
C ALA A 100 -5.36 -1.08 -12.69
N ASN A 101 -6.43 -1.13 -13.47
CA ASN A 101 -7.56 -0.21 -13.33
C ASN A 101 -8.88 -0.97 -13.29
N PHE A 102 -9.94 -0.33 -12.84
CA PHE A 102 -11.24 -0.98 -12.65
C PHE A 102 -12.29 -0.42 -13.58
N LYS A 103 -13.19 -1.30 -14.04
CA LYS A 103 -14.37 -0.89 -14.79
C LYS A 103 -15.47 -1.95 -14.74
N GLU A 104 -16.67 -1.53 -14.39
CA GLU A 104 -17.89 -2.35 -14.45
C GLU A 104 -17.74 -3.69 -13.71
N GLY A 105 -17.14 -3.64 -12.50
CA GLY A 105 -16.93 -4.84 -11.67
C GLY A 105 -15.78 -5.75 -12.13
N ASN A 106 -14.90 -5.27 -12.99
CA ASN A 106 -13.72 -6.00 -13.45
C ASN A 106 -12.43 -5.23 -13.13
N VAL A 107 -11.37 -5.98 -12.84
CA VAL A 107 -10.00 -5.48 -12.92
C VAL A 107 -9.50 -5.66 -14.36
N ILE A 108 -8.80 -4.66 -14.87
CA ILE A 108 -8.16 -4.64 -16.18
C ILE A 108 -6.68 -4.36 -15.96
N VAL A 109 -5.85 -5.39 -16.17
CA VAL A 109 -4.40 -5.29 -16.06
C VAL A 109 -3.77 -5.14 -17.44
N ARG A 110 -2.77 -4.28 -17.54
CA ARG A 110 -1.95 -4.08 -18.74
C ARG A 110 -0.47 -4.19 -18.41
N GLY A 111 0.30 -4.60 -19.39
CA GLY A 111 1.74 -4.79 -19.26
C GLY A 111 2.12 -6.22 -18.81
N PRO A 112 3.40 -6.45 -18.44
CA PRO A 112 4.48 -5.47 -18.42
C PRO A 112 4.75 -4.85 -19.81
N VAL A 113 4.97 -3.54 -19.86
CA VAL A 113 5.26 -2.81 -21.11
C VAL A 113 6.08 -1.56 -20.80
N ALA A 114 6.89 -1.10 -21.76
CA ALA A 114 7.59 0.17 -21.60
C ALA A 114 6.58 1.33 -21.51
N PRO A 115 6.69 2.21 -20.50
CA PRO A 115 5.74 3.31 -20.34
C PRO A 115 5.90 4.34 -21.46
N SER A 116 4.79 4.97 -21.83
CA SER A 116 4.73 6.05 -22.83
C SER A 116 5.34 7.36 -22.32
N ALA A 117 5.38 7.55 -21.01
CA ALA A 117 6.06 8.63 -20.31
C ALA A 117 6.50 8.13 -18.93
N THR A 118 7.63 8.62 -18.43
CA THR A 118 8.15 8.27 -17.10
C THR A 118 7.96 9.40 -16.09
N GLY A 119 7.97 9.07 -14.80
CA GLY A 119 7.90 9.98 -13.66
C GLY A 119 6.53 10.02 -12.98
N LEU A 120 6.24 11.11 -12.27
CA LEU A 120 5.09 11.24 -11.34
C LEU A 120 3.71 11.34 -12.01
N SER A 121 3.60 11.01 -13.28
CA SER A 121 2.35 11.10 -14.03
C SER A 121 2.35 10.02 -15.10
N SER A 122 1.31 9.21 -15.08
CA SER A 122 1.12 8.12 -16.03
C SER A 122 -0.16 8.31 -16.83
N THR A 123 -0.23 7.62 -17.97
CA THR A 123 -1.45 7.48 -18.75
C THR A 123 -1.71 6.01 -18.98
N ILE A 124 -2.97 5.63 -19.20
CA ILE A 124 -3.30 4.23 -19.46
C ILE A 124 -2.58 3.78 -20.72
N GLU A 125 -1.69 2.80 -20.56
CA GLU A 125 -1.00 2.18 -21.67
C GLU A 125 -2.00 1.47 -22.57
N THR A 126 -1.75 1.52 -23.87
CA THR A 126 -2.61 0.86 -24.87
C THR A 126 -1.88 -0.22 -25.65
N SER A 127 -0.57 -0.33 -25.41
CA SER A 127 0.29 -1.37 -25.96
C SER A 127 0.55 -2.47 -24.92
N GLY A 128 1.06 -3.62 -25.37
CA GLY A 128 1.35 -4.75 -24.50
C GLY A 128 0.16 -5.69 -24.27
N ASN A 129 0.37 -6.66 -23.38
CA ASN A 129 -0.64 -7.64 -23.00
C ASN A 129 -1.73 -6.99 -22.14
N ARG A 130 -2.96 -7.49 -22.25
CA ARG A 130 -4.11 -7.03 -21.47
C ARG A 130 -4.87 -8.24 -20.92
N VAL A 131 -5.16 -8.20 -19.63
CA VAL A 131 -5.93 -9.23 -18.91
C VAL A 131 -7.12 -8.57 -18.24
N THR A 132 -8.30 -9.20 -18.31
CA THR A 132 -9.50 -8.72 -17.61
C THR A 132 -10.08 -9.87 -16.80
N ALA A 133 -10.27 -9.63 -15.51
CA ALA A 133 -10.88 -10.58 -14.58
C ALA A 133 -12.04 -9.91 -13.82
N PRO A 134 -13.13 -10.63 -13.51
CA PRO A 134 -14.12 -10.15 -12.56
C PRO A 134 -13.48 -9.90 -11.19
N ILE A 135 -13.90 -8.83 -10.51
CA ILE A 135 -13.54 -8.62 -9.11
C ILE A 135 -14.28 -9.67 -8.27
N THR A 136 -13.53 -10.39 -7.45
CA THR A 136 -14.10 -11.35 -6.49
C THR A 136 -14.79 -10.58 -5.38
N ARG A 137 -16.01 -10.97 -5.02
CA ARG A 137 -16.82 -10.32 -3.99
C ARG A 137 -16.81 -11.10 -2.69
N ILE A 138 -17.16 -10.43 -1.59
CA ILE A 138 -17.46 -11.10 -0.33
C ILE A 138 -18.58 -12.14 -0.56
N GLY A 139 -18.34 -13.35 -0.06
CA GLY A 139 -19.27 -14.49 -0.20
C GLY A 139 -19.06 -15.35 -1.46
N ASP A 140 -18.15 -14.96 -2.37
CA ASP A 140 -17.76 -15.82 -3.49
C ASP A 140 -16.95 -17.03 -2.96
N ASN A 141 -17.43 -18.24 -3.23
CA ASN A 141 -16.75 -19.48 -2.79
C ASN A 141 -15.49 -19.82 -3.62
N THR A 142 -15.20 -19.07 -4.69
CA THR A 142 -14.05 -19.31 -5.56
C THR A 142 -13.52 -17.98 -6.07
N PRO A 143 -12.21 -17.70 -5.90
CA PRO A 143 -11.59 -16.51 -6.46
C PRO A 143 -11.75 -16.45 -7.99
N SER A 144 -12.20 -15.30 -8.49
CA SER A 144 -12.18 -15.00 -9.92
C SER A 144 -10.76 -14.63 -10.35
N THR A 145 -10.23 -15.36 -11.31
CA THR A 145 -8.91 -15.10 -11.91
C THR A 145 -8.99 -15.16 -13.42
N ALA A 146 -8.06 -14.48 -14.10
CA ALA A 146 -7.91 -14.59 -15.54
C ALA A 146 -6.43 -14.66 -15.92
N THR A 147 -6.12 -15.32 -17.04
CA THR A 147 -4.76 -15.42 -17.57
C THR A 147 -4.75 -15.10 -19.07
N SER A 148 -3.83 -14.23 -19.50
CA SER A 148 -3.53 -13.99 -20.91
C SER A 148 -2.07 -13.63 -21.06
N GLY A 149 -1.40 -14.09 -22.12
CA GLY A 149 0.01 -13.77 -22.37
C GLY A 149 0.97 -14.20 -21.26
N GLY A 150 0.61 -15.22 -20.47
CA GLY A 150 1.36 -15.66 -19.29
C GLY A 150 1.16 -14.80 -18.04
N VAL A 151 0.41 -13.70 -18.13
CA VAL A 151 0.05 -12.85 -16.99
C VAL A 151 -1.25 -13.34 -16.38
N THR A 152 -1.24 -13.61 -15.08
CA THR A 152 -2.40 -14.05 -14.29
C THR A 152 -2.79 -12.97 -13.30
N VAL A 153 -4.09 -12.72 -13.15
CA VAL A 153 -4.62 -11.62 -12.34
C VAL A 153 -5.73 -12.10 -11.42
N PHE A 154 -5.72 -11.56 -10.20
CA PHE A 154 -6.80 -11.60 -9.22
C PHE A 154 -7.03 -10.18 -8.67
N ALA A 155 -8.30 -9.83 -8.36
CA ALA A 155 -8.62 -8.66 -7.55
C ALA A 155 -9.84 -8.93 -6.65
N GLY A 156 -9.81 -8.44 -5.42
CA GLY A 156 -10.92 -8.49 -4.47
C GLY A 156 -10.49 -8.50 -3.00
N PRO A 157 -11.45 -8.59 -2.06
CA PRO A 157 -11.18 -8.59 -0.62
C PRO A 157 -10.31 -9.77 -0.17
N ARG A 158 -9.40 -9.53 0.76
CA ARG A 158 -8.55 -10.53 1.41
C ARG A 158 -8.35 -10.16 2.87
N ASP A 159 -8.12 -11.18 3.70
CA ASP A 159 -7.62 -11.00 5.06
C ASP A 159 -6.35 -10.15 4.99
N ASP A 160 -6.25 -9.17 5.89
CA ASP A 160 -5.09 -8.30 5.99
C ASP A 160 -3.87 -9.14 6.44
N PRO A 161 -2.77 -9.17 5.67
CA PRO A 161 -1.59 -9.94 6.05
C PRO A 161 -0.76 -9.27 7.16
N PHE A 162 -1.13 -8.06 7.61
CA PHE A 162 -0.41 -7.32 8.64
C PHE A 162 -0.67 -7.90 10.04
N PHE A 163 0.36 -8.50 10.62
CA PHE A 163 0.33 -9.01 11.99
C PHE A 163 1.03 -8.05 12.94
N MET A 164 0.33 -7.61 13.99
CA MET A 164 0.94 -6.81 15.05
C MET A 164 0.16 -6.91 16.37
N ASP A 165 0.91 -7.09 17.45
CA ASP A 165 0.39 -6.95 18.80
C ASP A 165 0.43 -5.48 19.23
N PHE A 166 -0.49 -4.70 18.66
CA PHE A 166 -0.45 -3.25 18.69
C PHE A 166 -0.80 -2.70 20.08
N PHE A 167 -1.75 -3.31 20.77
CA PHE A 167 -2.09 -2.91 22.14
C PHE A 167 -0.95 -3.22 23.10
N GLN A 168 -0.33 -4.40 23.00
CA GLN A 168 0.86 -4.74 23.77
C GLN A 168 2.02 -3.78 23.52
N PHE A 169 2.27 -3.42 22.25
CA PHE A 169 3.27 -2.42 21.90
C PHE A 169 2.98 -1.06 22.53
N THR A 170 1.73 -0.61 22.46
CA THR A 170 1.31 0.68 23.04
C THR A 170 1.56 0.70 24.54
N ASP A 171 1.26 -0.40 25.22
CA ASP A 171 1.47 -0.51 26.66
C ASP A 171 2.95 -0.46 27.06
N ILE A 172 3.81 -1.19 26.34
CA ILE A 172 5.27 -1.15 26.53
C ILE A 172 5.82 0.27 26.31
N VAL A 173 5.34 0.96 25.27
CA VAL A 173 5.77 2.35 24.96
C VAL A 173 5.29 3.31 26.05
N ASN A 174 4.07 3.16 26.54
CA ASN A 174 3.53 3.96 27.64
C ASN A 174 4.32 3.73 28.92
N GLY A 175 4.66 2.48 29.27
CA GLY A 175 5.50 2.16 30.41
C GLY A 175 6.90 2.79 30.33
N ALA A 176 7.50 2.80 29.15
CA ALA A 176 8.75 3.54 28.93
C ALA A 176 8.57 5.06 29.10
N GLY A 177 7.43 5.61 28.69
CA GLY A 177 7.07 7.00 28.89
C GLY A 177 6.86 7.37 30.37
N ASP A 178 6.11 6.57 31.11
CA ASP A 178 5.87 6.73 32.55
C ASP A 178 7.18 6.68 33.34
N PHE A 179 8.07 5.72 33.03
CA PHE A 179 9.40 5.65 33.63
C PHE A 179 10.23 6.94 33.43
N LEU A 180 10.02 7.63 32.31
CA LEU A 180 10.66 8.92 32.01
C LEU A 180 9.93 10.13 32.62
N GLY A 181 8.82 9.91 33.34
CA GLY A 181 7.99 10.93 33.94
C GLY A 181 7.14 11.71 32.93
N LEU A 182 6.79 11.07 31.81
CA LEU A 182 5.85 11.63 30.84
C LEU A 182 4.40 11.35 31.29
N ASP A 183 3.49 12.22 30.89
CA ASP A 183 2.05 12.01 31.07
C ASP A 183 1.57 11.04 29.97
N VAL A 184 1.25 9.81 30.37
CA VAL A 184 0.80 8.73 29.48
C VAL A 184 -0.53 8.15 30.01
N PRO A 185 -1.37 7.56 29.15
CA PRO A 185 -2.58 6.88 29.61
C PRO A 185 -2.23 5.67 30.49
N ASP A 186 -2.98 5.49 31.58
CA ASP A 186 -2.92 4.28 32.41
C ASP A 186 -3.32 3.03 31.58
N PRO A 187 -2.72 1.86 31.86
CA PRO A 187 -3.03 0.60 31.17
C PRO A 187 -4.48 0.18 31.43
N GLU A 188 -5.15 -0.41 30.42
CA GLU A 188 -6.56 -0.81 30.54
C GLU A 188 -6.78 -1.99 31.52
N ASP A 189 -5.76 -2.83 31.71
CA ASP A 189 -5.77 -3.99 32.62
C ASP A 189 -4.90 -3.72 33.87
N ASP A 190 -5.05 -2.56 34.50
CA ASP A 190 -4.45 -2.26 35.82
C ASP A 190 -5.05 -3.17 36.91
N ASP A 191 -4.49 -4.36 37.10
CA ASP A 191 -4.85 -5.29 38.17
C ASP A 191 -4.08 -5.01 39.48
N ASN A 192 -3.29 -3.93 39.51
CA ASN A 192 -2.41 -3.65 40.63
C ASN A 192 -3.18 -3.21 41.87
N MET A 193 -3.03 -3.98 42.94
CA MET A 193 -3.79 -3.80 44.17
C MET A 193 -3.42 -2.52 44.94
N ASP A 194 -2.31 -1.87 44.58
CA ASP A 194 -1.80 -0.65 45.21
C ASP A 194 -2.20 0.64 44.47
N GLY A 195 -2.87 0.53 43.32
CA GLY A 195 -3.34 1.65 42.50
C GLY A 195 -2.21 2.37 41.75
N THR A 196 -1.07 1.71 41.54
CA THR A 196 -0.04 2.17 40.61
C THR A 196 -0.18 1.46 39.26
N PRO A 197 -0.16 2.19 38.13
CA PRO A 197 -0.18 1.60 36.80
C PRO A 197 0.91 0.53 36.62
N GLU A 198 0.52 -0.68 36.19
CA GLU A 198 1.46 -1.70 35.72
C GLU A 198 1.47 -1.77 34.20
N TYR A 199 2.54 -1.28 33.61
CA TYR A 199 2.77 -1.41 32.17
C TYR A 199 3.58 -2.66 31.87
N ASP A 200 3.26 -3.29 30.76
CA ASP A 200 4.04 -4.38 30.21
C ASP A 200 5.44 -3.96 29.80
N THR A 201 6.37 -4.92 29.83
CA THR A 201 7.79 -4.67 29.53
C THR A 201 8.33 -5.52 28.38
N ALA A 202 7.49 -6.38 27.81
CA ALA A 202 7.83 -7.26 26.70
C ALA A 202 6.57 -7.65 25.93
N PHE A 203 6.76 -8.08 24.68
CA PHE A 203 5.67 -8.64 23.88
C PHE A 203 5.22 -10.02 24.41
N ASP A 204 3.95 -10.32 24.19
CA ASP A 204 3.37 -11.63 24.43
C ASP A 204 4.04 -12.76 23.63
N MET A 205 3.94 -13.98 24.14
CA MET A 205 4.51 -15.18 23.52
C MET A 205 3.52 -16.36 23.48
N PRO A 206 2.87 -16.63 22.33
CA PRO A 206 2.89 -15.84 21.09
C PRO A 206 2.16 -14.51 21.26
N GLY A 207 2.54 -13.50 20.46
CA GLY A 207 1.81 -12.23 20.40
C GLY A 207 0.39 -12.41 19.86
N VAL A 208 -0.50 -11.48 20.19
CA VAL A 208 -1.89 -11.45 19.73
C VAL A 208 -2.01 -10.52 18.53
N ASP A 209 -2.63 -10.99 17.44
CA ASP A 209 -2.85 -10.13 16.27
C ASP A 209 -4.00 -9.16 16.54
N THR A 210 -3.69 -7.88 16.68
CA THR A 210 -4.70 -6.84 16.87
C THR A 210 -5.60 -6.68 15.65
N PHE A 211 -5.10 -7.05 14.48
CA PHE A 211 -5.79 -6.86 13.20
C PHE A 211 -6.40 -8.17 12.68
N GLU A 212 -6.46 -9.20 13.51
CA GLU A 212 -7.13 -10.47 13.19
C GLU A 212 -8.55 -10.20 12.66
N ASP A 213 -8.95 -10.96 11.64
CA ASP A 213 -10.23 -10.85 10.93
C ASP A 213 -10.44 -9.57 10.09
N LEU A 214 -9.55 -8.57 10.13
CA LEU A 214 -9.68 -7.40 9.27
C LEU A 214 -9.32 -7.73 7.82
N ASN A 215 -9.92 -6.97 6.91
CA ASN A 215 -9.77 -7.15 5.47
C ASN A 215 -9.09 -5.93 4.81
N THR A 216 -8.47 -6.21 3.68
CA THR A 216 -7.98 -5.25 2.69
C THR A 216 -8.54 -5.60 1.31
N LEU A 217 -8.42 -4.69 0.34
CA LEU A 217 -8.58 -5.01 -1.08
C LEU A 217 -7.23 -5.34 -1.69
N SER A 218 -7.09 -6.51 -2.31
CA SER A 218 -5.85 -6.92 -2.96
C SER A 218 -5.99 -6.93 -4.47
N VAL A 219 -4.99 -6.41 -5.17
CA VAL A 219 -4.69 -6.71 -6.58
C VAL A 219 -3.46 -7.60 -6.62
N VAL A 220 -3.59 -8.79 -7.20
CA VAL A 220 -2.50 -9.77 -7.33
C VAL A 220 -2.23 -10.01 -8.81
N ILE A 221 -0.98 -9.82 -9.22
CA ILE A 221 -0.54 -9.96 -10.61
C ILE A 221 0.69 -10.85 -10.64
N GLU A 222 0.56 -12.01 -11.29
CA GLU A 222 1.67 -12.91 -11.56
C GLU A 222 2.10 -12.76 -13.02
N VAL A 223 3.41 -12.58 -13.24
CA VAL A 223 4.00 -12.37 -14.58
C VAL A 223 5.18 -13.30 -14.82
N PRO A 224 5.44 -13.70 -16.08
CA PRO A 224 6.66 -14.43 -16.42
C PRO A 224 7.90 -13.59 -16.16
N LYS A 225 8.96 -14.15 -15.56
CA LYS A 225 10.23 -13.45 -15.37
C LYS A 225 10.78 -12.87 -16.67
N SER A 226 10.60 -13.60 -17.77
CA SER A 226 11.05 -13.18 -19.11
C SER A 226 10.33 -11.94 -19.65
N SER A 227 9.17 -11.55 -19.11
CA SER A 227 8.49 -10.31 -19.53
C SER A 227 9.06 -9.06 -18.84
N LEU A 228 9.91 -9.21 -17.81
CA LEU A 228 10.53 -8.10 -17.09
C LEU A 228 11.91 -7.68 -17.66
N GLY A 229 12.30 -8.28 -18.78
CA GLY A 229 13.61 -8.06 -19.40
C GLY A 229 14.59 -9.19 -19.09
N SER A 230 15.89 -8.89 -19.15
CA SER A 230 16.98 -9.88 -19.01
C SER A 230 17.86 -9.67 -17.79
N SER A 231 17.56 -8.65 -16.97
CA SER A 231 18.33 -8.37 -15.77
C SER A 231 18.13 -9.44 -14.72
N ALA A 232 19.20 -9.77 -14.00
CA ALA A 232 19.16 -10.69 -12.86
C ALA A 232 18.59 -10.02 -11.58
N GLN A 233 18.53 -8.69 -11.57
CA GLN A 233 18.01 -7.88 -10.48
C GLN A 233 17.18 -6.73 -11.06
N PHE A 234 16.09 -6.39 -10.40
CA PHE A 234 15.28 -5.22 -10.72
C PHE A 234 14.77 -4.62 -9.42
N SER A 235 14.45 -3.34 -9.46
CA SER A 235 13.72 -2.65 -8.40
C SER A 235 12.26 -2.49 -8.85
N SER A 236 11.34 -2.52 -7.90
CA SER A 236 9.95 -2.19 -8.19
C SER A 236 9.32 -1.39 -7.05
N TRP A 237 8.38 -0.55 -7.42
CA TRP A 237 7.55 0.24 -6.51
C TRP A 237 6.14 0.35 -7.08
N VAL A 238 5.20 0.77 -6.24
CA VAL A 238 3.79 0.92 -6.64
C VAL A 238 3.32 2.34 -6.38
N GLU A 239 2.47 2.84 -7.27
CA GLU A 239 1.84 4.15 -7.16
C GLU A 239 0.33 4.03 -7.38
N SER A 240 -0.44 4.82 -6.63
CA SER A 240 -1.86 5.06 -6.87
C SER A 240 -2.00 6.37 -7.65
N LEU A 241 -2.60 6.32 -8.83
CA LEU A 241 -2.69 7.45 -9.75
C LEU A 241 -4.15 7.71 -10.12
N ASN A 242 -4.53 8.99 -10.16
CA ASN A 242 -5.81 9.38 -10.76
C ASN A 242 -5.75 9.16 -12.27
N LYS A 243 -6.78 8.55 -12.83
CA LYS A 243 -6.89 8.34 -14.26
C LYS A 243 -7.03 9.68 -14.99
N GLN A 244 -6.07 10.00 -15.87
CA GLN A 244 -6.12 11.14 -16.79
C GLN A 244 -6.79 10.78 -18.12
#